data_AF-A0A8T0E8M3-F1
#
_entry.id   AF-A0A8T0E8M3-F1
#
_cell.length_a   1.000
_cell.length_b   1.000
_cell.length_c   1.000
_cell.angle_alpha   90.00
_cell.angle_beta   90.00
_cell.angle_gamma   90.00
#
_symmetry.space_group_name_H-M   'P 1'
#
loop_
_entity.id
_entity.type
_entity.pdbx_description
1 polymer ?
#
loop_
_entity_poly.entity_id
_entity_poly.type
_entity_poly.pdbx_seq_one_letter_code
_entity_poly.pdbx_strand_id
1 'polypeptide(L)'
;MLLFCACYIILSLLYNFALTDGQQRIFERIVYFCSTFMDLIPLSFMLGFYVSFIAARWWSQFIAIPWPDKLMNIVAMYIPGLDESSRVVRRTLMRYLNLSLVLVLRSISMAVKRRFPTKEHLIEAGFMTKTELEMFQSVPSTEFNTFWIPCTWLSTYSGKPDKSAE
;
A
#
# COMPACT_ATOMS: atom_id res chain seq x y z
N MET A 1 0.25 26.19 6.02
CA MET A 1 -0.36 27.33 6.76
C MET A 1 0.67 28.27 7.35
N LEU A 2 1.61 27.82 8.19
CA LEU A 2 2.67 28.70 8.72
C LEU A 2 3.45 29.45 7.62
N LEU A 3 3.87 28.74 6.56
CA LEU A 3 4.56 29.36 5.43
C LEU A 3 3.69 30.40 4.71
N PHE A 4 2.40 30.12 4.51
CA PHE A 4 1.46 31.07 3.91
C PHE A 4 1.31 32.34 4.76
N CYS A 5 1.09 32.18 6.07
CA CYS A 5 0.98 33.30 7.01
C CYS A 5 2.29 34.10 7.07
N ALA A 6 3.44 33.45 7.09
CA ALA A 6 4.74 34.12 7.07
C ALA A 6 4.92 34.94 5.79
N CYS A 7 4.66 34.36 4.62
CA CYS A 7 4.71 35.09 3.35
C CYS A 7 3.74 36.28 3.33
N TYR A 8 2.51 36.10 3.83
CA TYR A 8 1.51 37.16 3.91
C TYR A 8 1.96 38.30 4.83
N ILE A 9 2.47 37.98 6.03
CA ILE A 9 2.99 38.97 6.98
C ILE A 9 4.20 39.69 6.39
N ILE A 10 5.14 38.98 5.76
CA ILE A 10 6.31 39.58 5.11
C ILE A 10 5.87 40.55 4.02
N LEU A 11 4.92 40.18 3.16
CA LEU A 11 4.37 41.06 2.13
C LEU A 11 3.69 42.29 2.75
N SER A 12 2.94 42.11 3.83
CA SER A 12 2.29 43.20 4.56
C SER A 12 3.31 44.15 5.20
N LEU A 13 4.38 43.63 5.81
CA LEU A 13 5.45 44.44 6.38
C LEU A 13 6.24 45.19 5.29
N LEU A 14 6.55 44.54 4.16
CA LEU A 14 7.20 45.19 3.02
C LEU A 14 6.33 46.34 2.48
N TYR A 15 5.02 46.11 2.36
CA TYR A 15 4.07 47.13 1.91
C TYR A 15 4.04 48.34 2.85
N ASN A 16 3.95 48.11 4.16
CA ASN A 16 3.80 49.18 5.15
C ASN A 16 5.11 49.90 5.51
N PHE A 17 6.26 49.21 5.49
CA PHE A 17 7.51 49.74 6.03
C PHE A 17 8.64 49.93 5.01
N ALA A 18 8.59 49.28 3.84
CA ALA A 18 9.70 49.31 2.87
C ALA A 18 9.36 49.98 1.53
N LEU A 19 8.10 49.90 1.09
CA LEU A 19 7.65 50.42 -0.20
C LEU A 19 7.36 51.92 -0.14
N THR A 20 7.80 52.67 -1.17
CA THR A 20 7.48 54.10 -1.34
C THR A 20 6.11 54.30 -1.99
N ASP A 21 5.53 55.51 -1.88
CA ASP A 21 4.18 55.83 -2.38
C ASP A 21 3.96 55.45 -3.87
N GLY A 22 4.97 55.67 -4.71
CA GLY A 22 4.91 55.28 -6.12
C GLY A 22 4.87 53.77 -6.34
N GLN A 23 5.61 53.01 -5.52
CA GLN A 23 5.67 51.56 -5.59
C GLN A 23 4.45 50.89 -4.97
N GLN A 24 3.86 51.45 -3.91
CA GLN A 24 2.61 50.97 -3.32
C GLN A 24 1.47 50.96 -4.35
N ARG A 25 1.34 52.02 -5.16
CA ARG A 25 0.33 52.07 -6.25
C ARG A 25 0.52 50.99 -7.30
N ILE A 26 1.76 50.61 -7.60
CA ILE A 26 2.05 49.51 -8.53
C ILE A 26 1.67 48.17 -7.87
N PHE A 27 2.01 47.98 -6.60
CA PHE A 27 1.65 46.79 -5.83
C PHE A 27 0.12 46.60 -5.76
N GLU A 28 -0.64 47.65 -5.47
CA GLU A 28 -2.11 47.63 -5.46
C GLU A 28 -2.69 47.17 -6.80
N ARG A 29 -2.14 47.66 -7.92
CA ARG A 29 -2.55 47.21 -9.27
C ARG A 29 -2.27 45.72 -9.49
N ILE A 30 -1.13 45.22 -9.02
CA ILE A 30 -0.79 43.79 -9.11
C ILE A 30 -1.76 42.96 -8.28
N VAL A 31 -2.08 43.38 -7.05
CA VAL A 31 -3.05 42.68 -6.18
C VAL A 31 -4.42 42.64 -6.84
N TYR A 32 -4.88 43.77 -7.41
CA TYR A 32 -6.16 43.84 -8.13
C TYR A 32 -6.20 42.91 -9.36
N PHE A 33 -5.11 42.88 -10.13
CA PHE A 33 -4.94 41.95 -11.25
C PHE A 33 -5.05 40.49 -10.77
N CYS A 34 -4.28 40.10 -9.75
CA CYS A 34 -4.33 38.75 -9.19
C CYS A 34 -5.71 38.36 -8.65
N SER A 35 -6.42 39.29 -7.98
CA SER A 35 -7.78 39.06 -7.49
C SER A 35 -8.73 38.72 -8.64
N THR A 36 -8.67 39.49 -9.73
CA THR A 36 -9.51 39.25 -10.91
C THR A 36 -9.22 37.88 -11.51
N PHE A 37 -7.96 37.48 -11.63
CA PHE A 37 -7.58 36.18 -12.18
C PHE A 37 -8.01 34.98 -11.32
N MET A 38 -8.05 35.12 -9.98
CA MET A 38 -8.50 34.04 -9.10
C MET A 38 -9.97 33.70 -9.32
N ASP A 39 -10.82 34.68 -9.63
CA ASP A 39 -12.26 34.47 -9.87
C ASP A 39 -12.53 33.74 -11.20
N LEU A 40 -11.60 33.77 -12.16
CA LEU A 40 -11.75 33.09 -13.45
C LEU A 40 -11.51 31.57 -13.36
N ILE A 41 -10.78 31.08 -12.36
CA ILE A 41 -10.41 29.66 -12.27
C ILE A 41 -11.37 28.95 -11.30
N PRO A 42 -12.22 28.01 -11.75
CA PRO A 42 -13.14 27.27 -10.89
C PRO A 42 -12.40 26.17 -10.12
N LEU A 43 -11.54 26.56 -9.17
CA LEU A 43 -10.71 25.65 -8.39
C LEU A 43 -11.53 24.60 -7.64
N SER A 44 -12.67 25.00 -7.07
CA SER A 44 -13.57 24.10 -6.34
C SER A 44 -14.06 22.94 -7.20
N PHE A 45 -14.31 23.19 -8.49
CA PHE A 45 -14.77 22.17 -9.43
C PHE A 45 -13.66 21.18 -9.76
N MET A 46 -12.45 21.68 -10.09
CA MET A 46 -11.30 20.81 -10.37
C MET A 46 -10.92 19.97 -9.14
N LEU A 47 -10.93 20.59 -7.96
CA LEU A 47 -10.68 19.90 -6.70
C LEU A 47 -11.73 18.83 -6.42
N GLY A 48 -13.01 19.12 -6.68
CA GLY A 48 -14.12 18.17 -6.53
C GLY A 48 -13.93 16.91 -7.37
N PHE A 49 -13.57 17.05 -8.65
CA PHE A 49 -13.25 15.90 -9.50
C PHE A 49 -12.02 15.14 -9.05
N TYR A 50 -10.95 15.86 -8.71
CA TYR A 50 -9.70 15.25 -8.29
C TYR A 50 -9.88 14.42 -7.00
N VAL A 51 -10.55 14.98 -5.99
CA VAL A 51 -10.86 14.30 -4.73
C VAL A 51 -11.76 13.10 -4.97
N SER A 52 -12.79 13.24 -5.82
CA SER A 52 -13.69 12.13 -6.16
C SER A 52 -12.93 10.98 -6.84
N PHE A 53 -12.03 11.30 -7.76
CA PHE A 53 -11.19 10.31 -8.44
C PHE A 53 -10.25 9.58 -7.46
N ILE A 54 -9.59 10.32 -6.55
CA ILE A 54 -8.75 9.72 -5.51
C ILE A 54 -9.55 8.84 -4.58
N ALA A 55 -10.71 9.30 -4.11
CA ALA A 55 -11.57 8.54 -3.21
C ALA A 55 -12.01 7.21 -3.85
N ALA A 56 -12.40 7.25 -5.13
CA ALA A 56 -12.75 6.04 -5.88
C ALA A 56 -11.57 5.07 -6.00
N ARG A 57 -10.35 5.56 -6.30
CA ARG A 57 -9.14 4.73 -6.36
C ARG A 57 -8.73 4.17 -5.01
N TRP A 58 -8.87 4.95 -3.94
CA TRP A 58 -8.57 4.51 -2.59
C TRP A 58 -9.52 3.37 -2.18
N TRP A 59 -10.82 3.54 -2.44
CA TRP A 59 -11.81 2.51 -2.16
C TRP A 59 -11.56 1.24 -3.00
N SER A 60 -11.25 1.41 -4.29
CA SER A 60 -10.88 0.31 -5.18
C SER A 60 -9.67 -0.48 -4.68
N GLN A 61 -8.64 0.20 -4.13
CA GLN A 61 -7.50 -0.48 -3.51
C GLN A 61 -7.89 -1.22 -2.24
N PHE A 62 -8.74 -0.63 -1.39
CA PHE A 62 -9.20 -1.26 -0.16
C PHE A 62 -9.97 -2.56 -0.41
N ILE A 63 -10.92 -2.56 -1.36
CA ILE A 63 -11.68 -3.76 -1.72
C ILE A 63 -10.86 -4.81 -2.47
N ALA A 64 -9.74 -4.41 -3.08
CA ALA A 64 -8.83 -5.32 -3.77
C ALA A 64 -7.94 -6.13 -2.82
N ILE A 65 -7.86 -5.76 -1.53
CA ILE A 65 -7.15 -6.55 -0.51
C ILE A 65 -7.90 -7.88 -0.33
N PRO A 66 -7.28 -9.04 -0.63
CA PRO A 66 -7.96 -10.31 -0.53
C PRO A 66 -8.07 -10.77 0.93
N TRP A 67 -9.29 -11.01 1.38
CA TRP A 67 -9.57 -11.54 2.72
C TRP A 67 -9.58 -13.07 2.71
N PRO A 68 -8.96 -13.74 3.70
CA PRO A 68 -8.82 -15.19 3.71
C PRO A 68 -10.12 -15.95 3.99
N ASP A 69 -11.16 -15.28 4.49
CA ASP A 69 -12.38 -15.85 5.05
C ASP A 69 -13.11 -16.82 4.09
N LYS A 70 -13.28 -16.43 2.83
CA LYS A 70 -13.96 -17.27 1.83
C LYS A 70 -13.16 -18.54 1.54
N LEU A 71 -11.85 -18.41 1.37
CA LEU A 71 -10.97 -19.56 1.10
C LEU A 71 -10.84 -20.46 2.34
N MET A 72 -10.83 -19.89 3.53
CA MET A 72 -10.83 -20.64 4.79
C MET A 72 -12.05 -21.55 4.91
N ASN A 73 -13.24 -21.05 4.60
CA ASN A 73 -14.47 -21.85 4.60
C ASN A 73 -14.43 -22.98 3.56
N ILE A 74 -13.91 -22.70 2.37
CA ILE A 74 -13.73 -23.71 1.32
C ILE A 74 -12.76 -24.81 1.79
N VAL A 75 -11.58 -24.43 2.29
CA VAL A 75 -10.58 -25.37 2.81
C VAL A 75 -11.15 -26.22 3.95
N ALA A 76 -11.93 -25.62 4.85
CA ALA A 76 -12.57 -26.32 5.96
C ALA A 76 -13.62 -27.35 5.47
N MET A 77 -14.36 -27.04 4.40
CA MET A 77 -15.39 -27.92 3.85
C MET A 77 -14.81 -29.09 3.03
N TYR A 78 -13.78 -28.82 2.21
CA TYR A 78 -13.24 -29.82 1.28
C TYR A 78 -12.14 -30.71 1.87
N ILE A 79 -11.59 -30.36 3.04
CA ILE A 79 -10.54 -31.14 3.72
C ILE A 79 -11.09 -31.63 5.06
N PRO A 80 -11.97 -32.65 5.03
CA PRO A 80 -12.53 -33.24 6.25
C PRO A 80 -11.45 -34.04 6.98
N GLY A 81 -11.59 -34.19 8.29
CA GLY A 81 -10.68 -35.01 9.10
C GLY A 81 -10.19 -34.27 10.35
N LEU A 82 -10.20 -34.99 11.47
CA LEU A 82 -9.72 -34.53 12.77
C LEU A 82 -8.30 -35.05 13.08
N ASP A 83 -7.72 -35.83 12.18
CA ASP A 83 -6.35 -36.31 12.25
C ASP A 83 -5.34 -35.17 12.05
N GLU A 84 -4.13 -35.37 12.57
CA GLU A 84 -3.08 -34.35 12.51
C GLU A 84 -2.67 -34.06 11.06
N SER A 85 -2.72 -35.06 10.15
CA SER A 85 -2.41 -34.86 8.74
C SER A 85 -3.38 -33.87 8.09
N SER A 86 -4.70 -34.08 8.23
CA SER A 86 -5.72 -33.15 7.73
C SER A 86 -5.60 -31.75 8.35
N ARG A 87 -5.24 -31.67 9.63
CA ARG A 87 -4.99 -30.39 10.31
C ARG A 87 -3.78 -29.65 9.73
N VAL A 88 -2.69 -30.36 9.49
CA VAL A 88 -1.47 -29.81 8.86
C VAL A 88 -1.79 -29.31 7.45
N VAL A 89 -2.52 -30.08 6.64
CA VAL A 89 -2.94 -29.67 5.30
C VAL A 89 -3.72 -28.35 5.33
N ARG A 90 -4.76 -28.24 6.17
CA ARG A 90 -5.56 -27.01 6.29
C ARG A 90 -4.72 -25.80 6.69
N ARG A 91 -3.81 -25.98 7.66
CA ARG A 91 -2.90 -24.91 8.13
C ARG A 91 -1.92 -24.47 7.06
N THR A 92 -1.33 -25.42 6.33
CA THR A 92 -0.36 -25.14 5.26
C THR A 92 -1.01 -24.36 4.11
N LEU A 93 -2.20 -24.75 3.66
CA LEU A 93 -2.93 -24.03 2.60
C LEU A 93 -3.24 -22.58 3.01
N MET A 94 -3.74 -22.38 4.24
CA MET A 94 -4.02 -21.03 4.74
C MET A 94 -2.73 -20.21 4.92
N ARG A 95 -1.63 -20.85 5.33
CA ARG A 95 -0.34 -20.18 5.45
C ARG A 95 0.21 -19.74 4.10
N TYR A 96 0.09 -20.55 3.04
CA TYR A 96 0.49 -20.14 1.68
C TYR A 96 -0.33 -18.97 1.16
N LEU A 97 -1.65 -18.95 1.41
CA LEU A 97 -2.49 -17.80 1.08
C LEU A 97 -2.01 -16.53 1.81
N ASN A 98 -1.80 -16.61 3.12
CA ASN A 98 -1.34 -15.49 3.93
C ASN A 98 0.07 -15.02 3.52
N LEU A 99 0.96 -15.95 3.17
CA LEU A 99 2.30 -15.64 2.69
C LEU A 99 2.25 -14.85 1.37
N SER A 100 1.41 -15.26 0.41
CA SER A 100 1.19 -14.51 -0.83
C SER A 100 0.72 -13.08 -0.54
N LEU A 101 -0.28 -12.93 0.33
CA LEU A 101 -0.79 -11.62 0.74
C LEU A 101 0.31 -10.73 1.36
N VAL A 102 1.10 -11.27 2.29
CA VAL A 102 2.19 -10.52 2.92
C VAL A 102 3.26 -10.12 1.91
N LEU A 103 3.61 -10.98 0.94
CA LEU A 103 4.57 -10.66 -0.10
C LEU A 103 4.09 -9.51 -1.01
N VAL A 104 2.81 -9.55 -1.42
CA VAL A 104 2.18 -8.45 -2.18
C VAL A 104 2.19 -7.17 -1.34
N LEU A 105 1.66 -7.20 -0.11
CA LEU A 105 1.58 -6.03 0.76
C LEU A 105 2.95 -5.44 1.07
N ARG A 106 3.98 -6.27 1.25
CA ARG A 106 5.37 -5.83 1.44
C ARG A 106 5.91 -5.04 0.24
N SER A 107 5.43 -5.33 -0.97
CA SER A 107 5.87 -4.64 -2.19
C SER A 107 5.21 -3.28 -2.40
N ILE A 108 3.99 -3.08 -1.90
CA ILE A 108 3.21 -1.85 -2.11
C ILE A 108 3.05 -0.98 -0.86
N SER A 109 3.22 -1.53 0.34
CA SER A 109 3.05 -0.83 1.62
C SER A 109 4.36 -0.69 2.38
N MET A 110 4.78 0.56 2.60
CA MET A 110 5.97 0.87 3.39
C MET A 110 5.85 0.40 4.85
N ALA A 111 4.65 0.40 5.42
CA ALA A 111 4.43 -0.08 6.78
C ALA A 111 4.71 -1.59 6.90
N VAL A 112 4.25 -2.38 5.92
CA VAL A 112 4.49 -3.83 5.88
C VAL A 112 5.95 -4.11 5.53
N LYS A 113 6.55 -3.35 4.60
CA LYS A 113 7.99 -3.42 4.29
C LYS A 113 8.89 -3.13 5.49
N ARG A 114 8.52 -2.18 6.34
CA ARG A 114 9.25 -1.88 7.59
C ARG A 114 9.08 -2.97 8.63
N ARG A 115 7.93 -3.64 8.67
CA ARG A 115 7.68 -4.77 9.58
C ARG A 115 8.39 -6.06 9.14
N PHE A 116 8.48 -6.29 7.84
CA PHE A 116 9.18 -7.44 7.26
C PHE A 116 10.24 -6.97 6.25
N PRO A 117 11.38 -6.39 6.70
CA PRO A 117 12.38 -5.83 5.81
C PRO A 117 13.05 -6.87 4.92
N THR A 118 13.24 -8.09 5.41
CA THR A 118 13.87 -9.19 4.66
C THR A 118 12.97 -10.42 4.63
N LYS A 119 13.31 -11.41 3.80
CA LYS A 119 12.52 -12.65 3.71
C LYS A 119 12.68 -13.52 4.96
N GLU A 120 13.80 -13.38 5.66
CA GLU A 120 14.09 -14.05 6.93
C GLU A 120 13.10 -13.62 8.03
N HIS A 121 12.69 -12.35 8.04
CA HIS A 121 11.63 -11.88 8.94
C HIS A 121 10.27 -12.56 8.69
N LEU A 122 10.03 -13.09 7.47
CA LEU A 122 8.83 -13.87 7.17
C LEU A 122 8.92 -15.28 7.77
N ILE A 123 10.13 -15.83 7.89
CA ILE A 123 10.37 -17.11 8.58
C ILE A 123 10.17 -16.93 10.08
N GLU A 124 10.78 -15.91 10.67
CA GLU A 124 10.65 -15.61 12.11
C GLU A 124 9.19 -15.37 12.52
N ALA A 125 8.41 -14.74 11.64
CA ALA A 125 6.98 -14.52 11.85
C ALA A 125 6.10 -15.74 11.54
N GLY A 126 6.68 -16.86 11.07
CA GLY A 126 5.98 -18.11 10.81
C GLY A 126 5.15 -18.15 9.51
N PHE A 127 5.37 -17.22 8.58
CA PHE A 127 4.70 -17.24 7.27
C PHE A 127 5.35 -18.24 6.30
N MET A 128 6.64 -18.50 6.45
CA MET A 128 7.42 -19.36 5.54
C MET A 128 8.39 -20.24 6.35
N THR A 129 8.66 -21.47 5.92
CA THR A 129 9.71 -22.31 6.50
C THR A 129 11.06 -22.03 5.85
N LYS A 130 12.16 -22.55 6.43
CA LYS A 130 13.50 -22.42 5.81
C LYS A 130 13.57 -23.12 4.46
N THR A 131 13.07 -24.35 4.37
CA THR A 131 12.97 -25.13 3.12
C THR A 131 12.16 -24.39 2.05
N GLU A 132 11.06 -23.76 2.44
CA GLU A 132 10.25 -22.96 1.51
C GLU A 132 10.98 -21.71 1.02
N LEU A 133 11.80 -21.07 1.86
CA LEU A 133 12.61 -19.94 1.41
C LEU A 133 13.65 -20.38 0.37
N GLU A 134 14.27 -21.53 0.57
CA GLU A 134 15.21 -22.10 -0.41
C GLU A 134 14.50 -22.38 -1.75
N MET A 135 13.33 -23.03 -1.72
CA MET A 135 12.49 -23.23 -2.92
C MET A 135 12.02 -21.92 -3.54
N PHE A 136 11.75 -20.90 -2.74
CA PHE A 136 11.35 -19.58 -3.22
C PHE A 136 12.51 -18.86 -3.91
N GLN A 137 13.73 -19.02 -3.40
CA GLN A 137 14.95 -18.42 -3.95
C GLN A 137 15.48 -19.15 -5.18
N SER A 138 15.16 -20.43 -5.35
CA SER A 138 15.52 -21.18 -6.57
C SER A 138 14.76 -20.74 -7.81
N VAL A 139 13.64 -20.02 -7.65
CA VAL A 139 12.87 -19.46 -8.77
C VAL A 139 13.54 -18.16 -9.25
N PRO A 140 13.89 -18.04 -10.55
CA PRO A 140 14.48 -16.83 -11.09
C PRO A 140 13.58 -15.61 -10.84
N SER A 141 14.17 -14.55 -10.28
CA SER A 141 13.45 -13.32 -9.89
C SER A 141 14.00 -12.06 -10.56
N THR A 142 14.74 -12.23 -11.66
CA THR A 142 15.40 -11.15 -12.39
C THR A 142 14.44 -10.20 -13.10
N GLU A 143 13.30 -10.70 -13.58
CA GLU A 143 12.36 -9.90 -14.39
C GLU A 143 11.05 -9.56 -13.68
N PHE A 144 10.63 -10.38 -12.70
CA PHE A 144 9.32 -10.24 -12.07
C PHE A 144 9.36 -10.46 -10.56
N ASN A 145 8.46 -9.78 -9.86
CA ASN A 145 8.24 -10.03 -8.44
C ASN A 145 7.60 -11.42 -8.24
N THR A 146 8.05 -12.13 -7.22
CA THR A 146 7.75 -13.54 -6.96
C THR A 146 6.62 -13.76 -5.95
N PHE A 147 5.79 -12.75 -5.68
CA PHE A 147 4.64 -12.88 -4.76
C PHE A 147 3.61 -13.95 -5.16
N TRP A 148 3.60 -14.38 -6.43
CA TRP A 148 2.67 -15.40 -6.95
C TRP A 148 3.07 -16.83 -6.60
N ILE A 149 4.32 -17.08 -6.20
CA ILE A 149 4.85 -18.43 -5.93
C ILE A 149 4.03 -19.18 -4.86
N PRO A 150 3.67 -18.58 -3.71
CA PRO A 150 2.86 -19.31 -2.72
C PRO A 150 1.46 -19.68 -3.25
N CYS A 151 0.90 -18.92 -4.20
CA CYS A 151 -0.36 -19.29 -4.84
C CYS A 151 -0.22 -20.54 -5.73
N THR A 152 0.92 -20.73 -6.39
CA THR A 152 1.15 -21.95 -7.18
C THR A 152 1.38 -23.15 -6.28
N TRP A 153 2.10 -22.99 -5.17
CA TRP A 153 2.23 -24.04 -4.15
C TRP A 153 0.89 -24.45 -3.57
N LEU A 154 0.00 -23.49 -3.29
CA LEU A 154 -1.36 -23.77 -2.82
C LEU A 154 -2.13 -24.65 -3.82
N SER A 155 -2.05 -24.34 -5.11
CA SER A 155 -2.75 -25.10 -6.17
C SER A 155 -2.19 -26.50 -6.42
N THR A 156 -0.88 -26.72 -6.19
CA THR A 156 -0.23 -28.01 -6.42
C THR A 156 -0.11 -28.88 -5.17
N TYR A 157 -0.48 -28.35 -4.01
CA TYR A 157 -0.32 -29.05 -2.73
C TYR A 157 -1.20 -30.30 -2.66
N SER A 158 -0.55 -31.47 -2.69
CA SER A 158 -1.23 -32.78 -2.72
C SER A 158 -1.34 -33.45 -1.34
N GLY A 159 -1.14 -32.70 -0.24
CA GLY A 159 -1.35 -33.19 1.12
C GLY A 159 -0.37 -34.26 1.63
N LYS A 160 0.73 -34.53 0.91
CA LYS A 160 1.77 -35.45 1.40
C LYS A 160 2.56 -34.78 2.53
N PRO A 161 2.74 -35.43 3.69
CA PRO A 161 3.55 -34.88 4.76
C PRO A 161 4.99 -34.73 4.28
N ASP A 162 5.53 -33.52 4.42
CA ASP A 162 6.93 -33.22 4.14
C ASP A 162 7.79 -33.84 5.25
N LYS A 163 8.57 -34.86 4.89
CA LYS A 163 9.46 -35.59 5.81
C LYS A 163 10.75 -34.83 6.12
N SER A 164 10.91 -33.60 5.63
CA SER A 164 12.13 -32.80 5.80
C SER A 164 12.20 -31.98 7.11
N ALA A 165 11.24 -32.18 8.01
CA ALA A 165 11.20 -31.54 9.34
C ALA A 165 11.60 -32.48 10.49
N GLU A 166 12.20 -33.65 10.19
CA GLU A 166 12.96 -34.48 11.13
C GLU A 166 14.46 -34.23 10.99
#